data_AF-A0A531MZZ0-F1
#
_entry.id   AF-A0A531MZZ0-F1
#
_cell.length_a   1.000
_cell.length_b   1.000
_cell.length_c   1.000
_cell.angle_alpha   90.00
_cell.angle_beta   90.00
_cell.angle_gamma   90.00
#
_symmetry.space_group_name_H-M   'P 1'
#
loop_
_entity.id
_entity.type
_entity.pdbx_description
1 polymer ?
#
loop_
_entity_poly.entity_id
_entity_poly.type
_entity_poly.pdbx_seq_one_letter_code
_entity_poly.pdbx_strand_id
1 'polypeptide(L)' 'VQVPCIERNALGAVKAVTAASLAIKGDGVHFVPLDAAIETMRQTGLDMNEKYKETSLGGLAVNVVEC' A
#
# COMPACT_ATOMS: atom_id res chain seq x y z
N VAL A 1 -7.35 -12.57 8.56
CA VAL A 1 -7.18 -11.08 8.68
C VAL A 1 -6.64 -10.69 10.06
N GLN A 2 -5.37 -10.95 10.35
CA GLN A 2 -4.77 -10.64 11.66
C GLN A 2 -3.36 -10.08 11.44
N VAL A 3 -2.41 -10.92 11.07
CA VAL A 3 -1.04 -10.54 10.72
C VAL A 3 -0.84 -10.78 9.21
N PRO A 4 -0.30 -9.83 8.42
CA PRO A 4 0.24 -8.53 8.83
C PRO A 4 -0.77 -7.37 8.75
N CYS A 5 -2.08 -7.67 8.70
CA CYS A 5 -3.11 -6.69 8.39
C CYS A 5 -3.25 -5.61 9.47
N ILE A 6 -3.18 -5.98 10.75
CA ILE A 6 -3.36 -5.05 11.87
C ILE A 6 -2.23 -4.01 11.90
N GLU A 7 -0.97 -4.47 11.82
CA GLU A 7 0.17 -3.56 11.82
C GLU A 7 0.23 -2.71 10.55
N ARG A 8 -0.19 -3.24 9.40
CA ARG A 8 -0.28 -2.43 8.15
C ARG A 8 -1.30 -1.30 8.26
N ASN A 9 -2.45 -1.53 8.91
CA ASN A 9 -3.42 -0.46 9.16
C ASN A 9 -2.86 0.60 10.12
N ALA A 10 -2.22 0.18 11.21
CA ALA A 10 -1.59 1.11 12.15
C ALA A 10 -0.50 1.97 11.47
N LEU A 11 0.40 1.34 10.71
CA LEU A 11 1.43 2.05 9.94
C LEU A 11 0.83 2.92 8.82
N GLY A 12 -0.27 2.49 8.21
CA GLY A 12 -1.02 3.27 7.23
C GLY A 12 -1.57 4.57 7.80
N ALA A 13 -2.20 4.50 8.99
CA ALA A 13 -2.71 5.69 9.69
C ALA A 13 -1.58 6.69 10.02
N VAL A 14 -0.44 6.19 10.52
CA VAL A 14 0.74 7.01 10.82
C VAL A 14 1.28 7.68 9.55
N LYS A 15 1.38 6.94 8.44
CA LYS A 15 1.83 7.48 7.14
C LYS A 15 0.89 8.55 6.62
N ALA A 16 -0.43 8.37 6.76
CA ALA A 16 -1.41 9.35 6.30
C ALA A 16 -1.26 10.70 7.02
N VAL A 17 -1.18 10.68 8.36
CA VAL A 17 -0.97 11.90 9.17
C VAL A 17 0.37 12.57 8.84
N THR A 18 1.42 11.77 8.66
CA THR A 18 2.77 12.27 8.33
C THR A 18 2.80 12.89 6.93
N ALA A 19 2.19 12.25 5.93
CA ALA A 19 2.10 12.76 4.57
C ALA A 19 1.30 14.07 4.49
N ALA A 20 0.16 14.15 5.20
CA ALA A 20 -0.62 15.38 5.29
C ALA A 20 0.19 16.51 5.96
N SER A 21 0.92 16.20 7.03
CA SER A 21 1.81 17.15 7.69
C SER A 21 2.92 17.64 6.77
N LEU A 22 3.52 16.75 5.98
CA LEU A 22 4.56 17.09 4.99
C LEU A 22 4.01 18.01 3.89
N ALA A 23 2.82 17.72 3.38
CA ALA A 23 2.18 18.53 2.35
C ALA A 23 1.80 19.93 2.84
N ILE A 24 1.26 20.05 4.06
CA ILE A 24 0.81 21.33 4.63
C ILE A 24 1.99 22.19 5.08
N LYS A 25 3.03 21.59 5.66
CA LYS A 25 4.18 22.31 6.23
C LYS A 25 5.32 22.50 5.22
N GLY A 26 5.29 21.79 4.09
CA GLY A 26 6.29 21.86 3.05
C GLY A 26 6.11 23.05 2.11
N ASP A 27 7.06 23.20 1.20
CA ASP A 27 7.11 24.22 0.15
C ASP A 27 6.56 23.75 -1.19
N GLY A 28 6.03 22.51 -1.25
CA GLY A 28 5.52 21.88 -2.46
C GLY A 28 6.60 21.29 -3.38
N VAL A 29 7.88 21.38 -3.03
CA VAL A 29 8.98 20.80 -3.83
C VAL A 29 9.09 19.28 -3.61
N HIS A 30 8.72 18.81 -2.43
CA HIS A 30 8.63 17.38 -2.09
C HIS A 30 7.36 16.73 -2.68
N PHE A 31 7.29 16.71 -4.01
CA PHE A 31 6.10 16.32 -4.75
C PHE A 31 6.44 15.37 -5.91
N VAL A 32 5.60 14.35 -6.07
CA VAL A 32 5.55 13.50 -7.26
C VAL A 32 4.10 13.56 -7.76
N PRO A 33 3.86 13.73 -9.08
CA PRO A 33 2.52 13.74 -9.63
C PRO A 33 1.74 12.47 -9.25
N LEU A 34 0.47 12.65 -8.85
CA LEU A 34 -0.39 11.54 -8.45
C LEU A 34 -0.54 10.49 -9.57
N ASP A 35 -0.68 10.94 -10.81
CA ASP A 35 -0.79 10.04 -11.97
C ASP A 35 0.44 9.15 -12.14
N ALA A 36 1.64 9.68 -11.88
CA ALA A 36 2.87 8.89 -11.93
C ALA A 36 2.91 7.81 -10.82
N ALA A 37 2.42 8.14 -9.62
CA ALA A 37 2.29 7.17 -8.53
C ALA A 37 1.24 6.09 -8.84
N ILE A 38 0.10 6.45 -9.44
CA ILE A 38 -0.95 5.51 -9.87
C ILE A 38 -0.44 4.57 -10.95
N GLU A 39 0.26 5.11 -11.96
CA GLU A 39 0.83 4.30 -13.04
C GLU A 39 1.89 3.33 -12.51
N THR A 40 2.73 3.77 -11.58
CA THR A 40 3.70 2.91 -10.89
C THR A 40 3.00 1.80 -10.10
N MET A 41 1.92 2.12 -9.38
CA MET A 41 1.10 1.14 -8.65
C MET A 41 0.48 0.10 -9.60
N ARG A 42 -0.05 0.55 -10.75
CA ARG A 42 -0.63 -0.32 -11.79
C ARG A 42 0.41 -1.28 -12.35
N GLN A 43 1.58 -0.77 -12.74
CA GLN A 43 2.66 -1.59 -13.30
C GLN A 43 3.18 -2.60 -12.27
N THR A 44 3.42 -2.16 -11.03
CA THR A 44 3.82 -3.05 -9.92
C THR A 44 2.80 -4.16 -9.67
N GLY A 45 1.51 -3.84 -9.74
CA GLY A 45 0.42 -4.81 -9.59
C GLY A 45 0.35 -5.82 -10.74
N LEU A 46 0.74 -5.44 -11.96
CA LEU A 46 0.86 -6.36 -13.09
C LEU A 46 2.06 -7.29 -12.93
N ASP A 47 3.21 -6.74 -12.53
CA ASP A 47 4.47 -7.47 -12.38
C ASP A 47 4.48 -8.42 -11.17
N MET A 48 3.59 -8.19 -10.20
CA MET A 48 3.46 -9.06 -9.03
C MET A 48 3.01 -10.46 -9.45
N ASN A 49 3.70 -11.49 -8.93
CA ASN A 49 3.31 -12.88 -9.16
C ASN A 49 1.90 -13.13 -8.63
N GLU A 50 1.07 -13.83 -9.41
CA GLU A 50 -0.32 -14.13 -9.05
C GLU A 50 -0.49 -14.82 -7.69
N LYS A 51 0.50 -15.62 -7.26
CA LYS A 51 0.51 -16.30 -5.95
C LYS A 51 0.60 -15.35 -4.75
N TYR A 52 1.10 -14.13 -4.96
CA TYR A 52 1.33 -13.15 -3.89
C TYR A 52 0.36 -11.97 -3.93
N LYS A 53 -0.52 -11.91 -4.94
CA LYS A 53 -1.58 -10.91 -5.00
C LYS A 53 -2.60 -11.23 -3.91
N GLU A 54 -2.56 -10.45 -2.83
CA GLU A 54 -3.41 -10.66 -1.65
C GLU A 54 -4.91 -10.69 -2.00
N THR A 55 -5.33 -9.94 -3.02
CA THR A 55 -6.74 -9.80 -3.43
C THR A 55 -7.18 -10.67 -4.60
N SER A 56 -6.29 -11.35 -5.34
CA SER A 56 -6.69 -12.09 -6.56
C SER A 56 -7.46 -13.38 -6.28
N LEU A 57 -7.34 -13.96 -5.08
CA LEU A 57 -7.92 -15.27 -4.74
C LEU A 57 -8.69 -15.29 -3.40
N GLY A 58 -9.11 -14.13 -2.88
CA GLY A 58 -9.95 -14.07 -1.68
C GLY A 58 -9.27 -13.65 -0.37
N GLY A 59 -8.15 -12.92 -0.43
CA GLY A 59 -7.66 -12.15 0.72
C GLY A 59 -6.48 -12.75 1.49
N LEU A 60 -5.95 -13.90 1.07
CA LEU A 60 -4.76 -14.48 1.68
C LEU A 60 -3.79 -14.93 0.60
N ALA A 61 -2.60 -14.31 0.57
CA ALA A 61 -1.46 -14.92 -0.07
C ALA A 61 -1.34 -16.36 0.47
N VAL A 62 -1.30 -17.32 -0.45
CA VAL A 62 -1.63 -18.76 -0.30
C VAL A 62 -0.78 -19.58 0.69
N ASN A 63 -0.02 -18.93 1.58
CA ASN A 63 0.87 -19.58 2.54
C ASN A 63 0.36 -19.62 3.99
N VAL A 64 -0.83 -19.10 4.30
CA VAL A 64 -1.44 -19.27 5.62
C VAL A 64 -2.71 -20.08 5.45
N VAL A 65 -2.68 -21.33 5.90
CA VAL A 65 -3.88 -22.13 6.14
C VAL A 65 -4.65 -21.43 7.25
N GLU A 66 -5.77 -20.77 6.92
CA GLU A 66 -6.76 -20.43 7.94
C GLU A 66 -7.35 -21.77 8.42
N CYS A 67 -6.92 -22.21 9.60
CA CYS A 67 -7.57 -23.28 10.34
C CYS A 67 -8.90 -22.78 10.90
#